data_AF-A0A967S167-F1
#
_entry.id   AF-A0A967S167-F1
#
_cell.length_a   1.000
_cell.length_b   1.000
_cell.length_c   1.000
_cell.angle_alpha   90.00
_cell.angle_beta   90.00
_cell.angle_gamma   90.00
#
_symmetry.space_group_name_H-M   'P 1'
#
loop_
_entity.id
_entity.type
_entity.pdbx_description
1 polymer ?
#
loop_
_entity_poly.entity_id
_entity_poly.type
_entity_poly.pdbx_seq_one_letter_code
_entity_poly.pdbx_strand_id
1 'polypeptide(L)'
;RRENFAFVSEGVLFVGINLVGGEPEGDEGEEEWAARLQENVDWIGEKFTEHASSVRAAVIFGHAGPGESAHDLFFDGFGPLAAAFAKPILYATGDGHSWVVDKPFAQQNVTRLQVERGTEPPAQITVGLDPAAPFEILRDPWPAGTPHDNHAPCVEAGPDVSVDLTGQVDLDGWVVDDGVPGPVATSWSLLSGAGQAVFADPQALQTSVRFDRPGGYLLQLAAHDGERLTTGTLAVDVYVGAPTLTLDDVVVDEGDGARFTVRLFGGRGGAVSVDVASADGSARAP
;
A
#
# COMPACT_ATOMS: atom_id res chain seq x y z
N ARG A 1 -1.86 10.79 -4.08
CA ARG A 1 -2.12 9.64 -3.18
C ARG A 1 -0.92 9.40 -2.27
N ARG A 2 -1.09 8.70 -1.13
CA ARG A 2 0.00 8.46 -0.17
C ARG A 2 1.12 7.58 -0.74
N GLU A 3 0.78 6.74 -1.72
CA GLU A 3 1.67 5.76 -2.33
C GLU A 3 2.49 6.33 -3.50
N ASN A 4 2.12 7.51 -4.02
CA ASN A 4 2.86 8.16 -5.10
C ASN A 4 4.05 8.94 -4.53
N PHE A 5 5.16 8.99 -5.26
CA PHE A 5 6.34 9.75 -4.88
C PHE A 5 6.85 10.61 -6.04
N ALA A 6 7.61 11.66 -5.71
CA ALA A 6 8.37 12.41 -6.69
C ALA A 6 9.61 13.04 -6.07
N PHE A 7 10.69 13.13 -6.84
CA PHE A 7 11.90 13.86 -6.47
C PHE A 7 12.65 14.33 -7.72
N VAL A 8 13.49 15.36 -7.56
CA VAL A 8 14.37 15.84 -8.63
C VAL A 8 15.81 15.47 -8.29
N SER A 9 16.52 14.88 -9.23
CA SER A 9 17.95 14.61 -9.12
C SER A 9 18.66 15.02 -10.39
N GLU A 10 19.75 15.78 -10.26
CA GLU A 10 20.56 16.27 -11.39
C GLU A 10 19.76 16.98 -12.48
N GLY A 11 18.58 17.56 -12.20
CA GLY A 11 17.70 18.16 -13.21
C GLY A 11 16.82 17.17 -13.98
N VAL A 12 16.60 15.96 -13.46
CA VAL A 12 15.63 14.98 -13.94
C VAL A 12 14.54 14.82 -12.88
N LEU A 13 13.27 14.88 -13.30
CA LEU A 13 12.13 14.59 -12.43
C LEU A 13 11.88 13.08 -12.40
N PHE A 14 11.85 12.47 -11.23
CA PHE A 14 11.42 11.09 -11.03
C PHE A 14 10.03 11.10 -10.39
N VAL A 15 9.10 10.33 -10.96
CA VAL A 15 7.71 10.22 -10.47
C VAL A 15 7.32 8.75 -10.39
N GLY A 16 6.89 8.30 -9.22
CA GLY A 16 6.27 6.99 -9.05
C GLY A 16 4.76 7.11 -8.91
N ILE A 17 4.03 6.26 -9.61
CA ILE A 17 2.57 6.17 -9.53
C ILE A 17 2.12 4.75 -9.19
N ASN A 18 1.05 4.65 -8.42
CA ASN A 18 0.42 3.37 -8.13
C ASN A 18 -0.57 3.00 -9.24
N LEU A 19 -0.07 2.36 -10.30
CA LEU A 19 -0.84 1.89 -11.46
C LEU A 19 -0.81 0.36 -11.55
N VAL A 20 -1.51 -0.32 -10.64
CA VAL A 20 -1.52 -1.80 -10.55
C VAL A 20 -2.11 -2.48 -11.81
N GLY A 21 -1.75 -3.74 -12.04
CA GLY A 21 -2.42 -4.61 -13.02
C GLY A 21 -3.65 -5.28 -12.41
N GLY A 22 -4.78 -5.29 -13.13
CA GLY A 22 -6.02 -5.96 -12.74
C GLY A 22 -7.22 -5.02 -12.56
N GLU A 23 -8.39 -5.46 -13.03
CA GLU A 23 -9.66 -4.77 -12.84
C GLU A 23 -10.19 -5.01 -11.41
N PRO A 24 -10.87 -4.03 -10.81
CA PRO A 24 -11.64 -4.23 -9.58
C PRO A 24 -12.81 -5.19 -9.80
N GLU A 25 -13.23 -5.88 -8.74
CA GLU A 25 -14.47 -6.65 -8.75
C GLU A 25 -15.67 -5.76 -8.37
N GLY A 26 -16.62 -5.57 -9.30
CA GLY A 26 -17.93 -4.93 -9.06
C GLY A 26 -17.98 -3.41 -9.28
N ASP A 27 -19.21 -2.84 -9.31
CA ASP A 27 -19.48 -1.44 -9.66
C ASP A 27 -18.81 -0.41 -8.73
N GLU A 28 -18.77 -0.67 -7.42
CA GLU A 28 -18.04 0.17 -6.44
C GLU A 28 -16.53 0.15 -6.71
N GLY A 29 -16.02 -0.96 -7.26
CA GLY A 29 -14.64 -1.10 -7.66
C GLY A 29 -14.33 -0.31 -8.94
N GLU A 30 -15.21 -0.28 -9.93
CA GLU A 30 -15.01 0.48 -11.17
C GLU A 30 -14.92 2.00 -10.92
N GLU A 31 -15.78 2.55 -10.05
CA GLU A 31 -15.70 3.96 -9.66
C GLU A 31 -14.42 4.27 -8.89
N GLU A 32 -14.06 3.41 -7.92
CA GLU A 32 -12.80 3.53 -7.18
C GLU A 32 -11.62 3.53 -8.15
N TRP A 33 -11.60 2.60 -9.10
CA TRP A 33 -10.56 2.44 -10.11
C TRP A 33 -10.38 3.64 -11.00
N ALA A 34 -11.46 4.14 -11.58
CA ALA A 34 -11.45 5.35 -12.39
C ALA A 34 -10.89 6.53 -11.59
N ALA A 35 -11.27 6.65 -10.30
CA ALA A 35 -10.71 7.66 -9.42
C ALA A 35 -9.20 7.47 -9.20
N ARG A 36 -8.69 6.24 -8.99
CA ARG A 36 -7.24 6.02 -8.82
C ARG A 36 -6.46 6.36 -10.09
N LEU A 37 -6.99 6.00 -11.25
CA LEU A 37 -6.38 6.32 -12.54
C LEU A 37 -6.34 7.85 -12.75
N GLN A 38 -7.45 8.55 -12.48
CA GLN A 38 -7.51 10.01 -12.59
C GLN A 38 -6.57 10.70 -11.59
N GLU A 39 -6.51 10.24 -10.34
CA GLU A 39 -5.60 10.78 -9.33
C GLU A 39 -4.12 10.62 -9.72
N ASN A 40 -3.75 9.54 -10.43
CA ASN A 40 -2.41 9.37 -10.98
C ASN A 40 -2.13 10.36 -12.12
N VAL A 41 -3.11 10.63 -12.99
CA VAL A 41 -3.02 11.66 -14.03
C VAL A 41 -2.82 13.04 -13.38
N ASP A 42 -3.65 13.38 -12.40
CA ASP A 42 -3.59 14.67 -11.69
C ASP A 42 -2.25 14.85 -10.97
N TRP A 43 -1.74 13.80 -10.32
CA TRP A 43 -0.43 13.79 -9.66
C TRP A 43 0.71 14.09 -10.65
N ILE A 44 0.73 13.42 -11.81
CA ILE A 44 1.74 13.70 -12.85
C ILE A 44 1.60 15.13 -13.35
N GLY A 45 0.38 15.60 -13.60
CA GLY A 45 0.13 16.96 -14.07
C GLY A 45 0.62 18.03 -13.10
N GLU A 46 0.39 17.82 -11.80
CA GLU A 46 0.91 18.67 -10.73
C GLU A 46 2.44 18.70 -10.74
N LYS A 47 3.11 17.54 -10.75
CA LYS A 47 4.58 17.47 -10.70
C LYS A 47 5.25 17.99 -11.97
N PHE A 48 4.63 17.78 -13.13
CA PHE A 48 5.07 18.39 -14.38
C PHE A 48 4.99 19.90 -14.29
N THR A 49 3.89 20.46 -13.80
CA THR A 49 3.70 21.91 -13.65
C THR A 49 4.69 22.51 -12.64
N GLU A 50 4.82 21.87 -11.47
CA GLU A 50 5.70 22.29 -10.39
C GLU A 50 7.17 22.37 -10.84
N HIS A 51 7.63 21.38 -11.59
CA HIS A 51 9.04 21.24 -11.94
C HIS A 51 9.38 21.67 -13.37
N ALA A 52 8.39 22.06 -14.20
CA ALA A 52 8.55 22.36 -15.62
C ALA A 52 9.71 23.29 -15.95
N SER A 53 10.03 24.27 -15.12
CA SER A 53 11.12 25.22 -15.37
C SER A 53 12.51 24.72 -14.93
N SER A 54 12.56 23.70 -14.07
CA SER A 54 13.77 23.26 -13.35
C SER A 54 14.39 21.96 -13.86
N VAL A 55 13.66 21.17 -14.64
CA VAL A 55 14.11 19.85 -15.10
C VAL A 55 14.28 19.80 -16.62
N ARG A 56 15.15 18.92 -17.12
CA ARG A 56 15.36 18.69 -18.56
C ARG A 56 14.59 17.49 -19.09
N ALA A 57 14.22 16.56 -18.23
CA ALA A 57 13.56 15.30 -18.56
C ALA A 57 12.77 14.77 -17.35
N ALA A 58 11.92 13.77 -17.58
CA ALA A 58 11.24 13.03 -16.53
C ALA A 58 11.39 11.51 -16.71
N VAL A 59 11.34 10.79 -15.60
CA VAL A 59 11.23 9.33 -15.53
C VAL A 59 10.00 9.01 -14.70
N ILE A 60 9.08 8.24 -15.27
CA ILE A 60 7.83 7.82 -14.64
C ILE A 60 7.91 6.31 -14.42
N PHE A 61 7.63 5.88 -13.19
CA PHE A 61 7.50 4.48 -12.83
C PHE A 61 6.01 4.16 -12.64
N GLY A 62 5.46 3.35 -13.54
CA GLY A 62 4.09 2.84 -13.46
C GLY A 62 4.10 1.34 -13.72
N HIS A 63 3.45 0.56 -12.87
CA HIS A 63 3.52 -0.89 -12.94
C HIS A 63 3.00 -1.41 -14.30
N ALA A 64 1.81 -0.97 -14.73
CA ALA A 64 1.23 -1.31 -16.02
C ALA A 64 1.66 -0.40 -17.20
N GLY A 65 1.61 -0.95 -18.42
CA GLY A 65 1.91 -0.27 -19.67
C GLY A 65 0.67 -0.03 -20.54
N PRO A 66 0.77 0.73 -21.64
CA PRO A 66 -0.35 0.95 -22.55
C PRO A 66 -0.70 -0.33 -23.32
N GLY A 67 -1.96 -0.46 -23.75
CA GLY A 67 -2.45 -1.58 -24.56
C GLY A 67 -3.43 -2.51 -23.86
N GLU A 68 -3.71 -2.26 -22.57
CA GLU A 68 -4.79 -2.90 -21.82
C GLU A 68 -5.93 -1.91 -21.59
N SER A 69 -7.16 -2.31 -21.93
CA SER A 69 -8.34 -1.43 -21.85
C SER A 69 -8.62 -0.93 -20.43
N ALA A 70 -8.20 -1.69 -19.42
CA ALA A 70 -8.35 -1.32 -18.01
C ALA A 70 -7.59 -0.03 -17.63
N HIS A 71 -6.58 0.38 -18.41
CA HIS A 71 -5.76 1.57 -18.12
C HIS A 71 -5.96 2.73 -19.11
N ASP A 72 -6.90 2.63 -20.04
CA ASP A 72 -7.12 3.63 -21.09
C ASP A 72 -7.35 5.03 -20.50
N LEU A 73 -8.12 5.17 -19.42
CA LEU A 73 -8.35 6.45 -18.74
C LEU A 73 -7.04 7.13 -18.34
N PHE A 74 -6.10 6.36 -17.78
CA PHE A 74 -4.80 6.89 -17.38
C PHE A 74 -4.00 7.32 -18.60
N PHE A 75 -3.88 6.48 -19.63
CA PHE A 75 -3.06 6.78 -20.79
C PHE A 75 -3.63 7.90 -21.68
N ASP A 76 -4.96 8.01 -21.78
CA ASP A 76 -5.67 9.10 -22.42
C ASP A 76 -5.44 10.44 -21.70
N GLY A 77 -5.41 10.42 -20.35
CA GLY A 77 -5.08 11.60 -19.54
C GLY A 77 -3.59 11.96 -19.56
N PHE A 78 -2.71 10.95 -19.59
CA PHE A 78 -1.26 11.13 -19.59
C PHE A 78 -0.74 11.75 -20.89
N GLY A 79 -1.29 11.37 -22.05
CA GLY A 79 -0.85 11.85 -23.36
C GLY A 79 -0.81 13.39 -23.48
N PRO A 80 -1.89 14.12 -23.15
CA PRO A 80 -1.91 15.58 -23.12
C PRO A 80 -0.89 16.19 -22.15
N LEU A 81 -0.69 15.59 -20.97
CA LEU A 81 0.32 16.06 -20.01
C LEU A 81 1.74 15.90 -20.55
N ALA A 82 2.04 14.76 -21.16
CA ALA A 82 3.31 14.50 -21.81
C ALA A 82 3.57 15.49 -22.95
N ALA A 83 2.55 15.79 -23.76
CA ALA A 83 2.65 16.80 -24.82
C ALA A 83 2.92 18.20 -24.26
N ALA A 84 2.24 18.60 -23.19
CA ALA A 84 2.42 19.90 -22.55
C ALA A 84 3.79 20.05 -21.86
N PHE A 85 4.30 18.97 -21.27
CA PHE A 85 5.63 18.95 -20.66
C PHE A 85 6.76 19.19 -21.68
N ALA A 86 6.55 18.78 -22.93
CA ALA A 86 7.39 19.05 -24.11
C ALA A 86 8.87 18.65 -23.99
N LYS A 87 9.22 17.87 -22.96
CA LYS A 87 10.55 17.37 -22.66
C LYS A 87 10.58 15.85 -22.73
N PRO A 88 11.76 15.23 -22.88
CA PRO A 88 11.90 13.79 -22.82
C PRO A 88 11.28 13.17 -21.57
N ILE A 89 10.52 12.10 -21.76
CA ILE A 89 9.92 11.29 -20.71
C ILE A 89 10.29 9.82 -20.96
N LEU A 90 10.83 9.16 -19.94
CA LEU A 90 10.95 7.70 -19.90
C LEU A 90 9.80 7.16 -19.06
N TYR A 91 8.99 6.27 -19.62
CA TYR A 91 7.94 5.55 -18.90
C TYR A 91 8.39 4.11 -18.66
N ALA A 92 8.71 3.76 -17.42
CA ALA A 92 9.19 2.45 -17.01
C ALA A 92 8.05 1.60 -16.42
N THR A 93 7.91 0.35 -16.89
CA THR A 93 6.85 -0.61 -16.53
C THR A 93 7.39 -2.05 -16.42
N GLY A 94 6.71 -2.92 -15.69
CA GLY A 94 7.13 -4.33 -15.50
C GLY A 94 6.07 -5.38 -15.86
N ASP A 95 4.81 -5.00 -16.04
CA ASP A 95 3.69 -5.96 -16.13
C ASP A 95 3.75 -6.89 -17.35
N GLY A 96 4.24 -6.37 -18.48
CA GLY A 96 4.39 -7.18 -19.69
C GLY A 96 5.55 -8.20 -19.63
N HIS A 97 6.31 -8.25 -18.53
CA HIS A 97 7.27 -9.31 -18.20
C HIS A 97 8.29 -9.66 -19.31
N SER A 98 8.64 -8.67 -20.13
CA SER A 98 9.50 -8.84 -21.28
C SER A 98 10.24 -7.54 -21.57
N TRP A 99 11.48 -7.66 -22.05
CA TRP A 99 12.30 -6.52 -22.40
C TRP A 99 11.75 -5.80 -23.64
N VAL A 100 11.28 -4.58 -23.46
CA VAL A 100 10.82 -3.72 -24.56
C VAL A 100 11.35 -2.31 -24.39
N VAL A 101 11.95 -1.77 -25.45
CA VAL A 101 12.28 -0.34 -25.56
C VAL A 101 11.68 0.17 -26.86
N ASP A 102 10.64 0.99 -26.76
CA ASP A 102 9.89 1.49 -27.90
C ASP A 102 9.19 2.83 -27.61
N LYS A 103 8.35 3.28 -28.55
CA LYS A 103 7.55 4.50 -28.45
C LYS A 103 6.09 4.19 -28.78
N PRO A 104 5.35 3.54 -27.87
CA PRO A 104 3.97 3.12 -28.13
C PRO A 104 2.99 4.31 -28.04
N PHE A 105 3.42 5.44 -27.50
CA PHE A 105 2.61 6.64 -27.32
C PHE A 105 2.54 7.48 -28.60
N ALA A 106 1.42 8.18 -28.79
CA ALA A 106 1.31 9.19 -29.85
C ALA A 106 2.36 10.31 -29.67
N GLN A 107 2.68 10.63 -28.42
CA GLN A 107 3.67 11.61 -28.00
C GLN A 107 5.10 11.11 -28.23
N GLN A 108 5.79 11.70 -29.21
CA GLN A 108 7.13 11.30 -29.61
C GLN A 108 8.23 11.56 -28.56
N ASN A 109 7.92 12.39 -27.55
CA ASN A 109 8.79 12.67 -26.42
C ASN A 109 8.69 11.62 -25.30
N VAL A 110 7.85 10.60 -25.45
CA VAL A 110 7.76 9.49 -24.48
C VAL A 110 8.39 8.23 -25.06
N THR A 111 9.40 7.72 -24.37
CA THR A 111 9.99 6.40 -24.61
C THR A 111 9.48 5.45 -23.52
N ARG A 112 9.04 4.24 -23.89
CA ARG A 112 8.73 3.18 -22.93
C ARG A 112 9.97 2.31 -22.70
N LEU A 113 10.17 1.94 -21.45
CA LEU A 113 10.99 0.81 -21.02
C LEU A 113 10.09 -0.19 -20.30
N GLN A 114 10.01 -1.42 -20.81
CA GLN A 114 9.40 -2.54 -20.12
C GLN A 114 10.49 -3.52 -19.68
N VAL A 115 10.46 -3.93 -18.41
CA VAL A 115 11.41 -4.89 -17.83
C VAL A 115 10.79 -6.28 -17.70
N GLU A 116 11.64 -7.27 -17.48
CA GLU A 116 11.27 -8.66 -17.27
C GLU A 116 10.81 -8.94 -15.82
N ARG A 117 10.63 -10.21 -15.46
CA ARG A 117 10.03 -10.72 -14.21
C ARG A 117 10.83 -10.47 -12.91
N GLY A 118 11.72 -9.48 -12.88
CA GLY A 118 12.49 -9.11 -11.68
C GLY A 118 13.58 -10.10 -11.25
N THR A 119 13.73 -11.25 -11.92
CA THR A 119 14.85 -12.19 -11.70
C THR A 119 16.10 -11.85 -12.51
N GLU A 120 15.99 -10.84 -13.37
CA GLU A 120 17.04 -10.42 -14.28
C GLU A 120 17.92 -9.34 -13.64
N PRO A 121 19.22 -9.26 -14.01
CA PRO A 121 20.07 -8.15 -13.57
C PRO A 121 19.44 -6.79 -13.87
N PRO A 122 19.69 -5.76 -13.04
CA PRO A 122 19.16 -4.43 -13.30
C PRO A 122 19.77 -3.85 -14.58
N ALA A 123 18.90 -3.30 -15.42
CA ALA A 123 19.32 -2.48 -16.55
C ALA A 123 19.94 -1.15 -16.07
N GLN A 124 20.88 -0.63 -16.84
CA GLN A 124 21.40 0.72 -16.63
C GLN A 124 20.68 1.70 -17.55
N ILE A 125 20.19 2.80 -16.96
CA ILE A 125 19.53 3.88 -17.67
C ILE A 125 20.32 5.16 -17.41
N THR A 126 20.86 5.74 -18.47
CA THR A 126 21.53 7.03 -18.43
C THR A 126 20.61 8.09 -19.03
N VAL A 127 20.29 9.12 -18.23
CA VAL A 127 19.51 10.28 -18.71
C VAL A 127 20.46 11.38 -19.19
N GLY A 128 20.69 11.39 -20.49
CA GLY A 128 21.58 12.31 -21.19
C GLY A 128 21.12 13.76 -21.21
N LEU A 129 21.95 14.61 -21.80
CA LEU A 129 21.66 16.03 -22.03
C LEU A 129 21.10 16.31 -23.44
N ASP A 130 21.25 15.37 -24.36
CA ASP A 130 20.74 15.51 -25.74
C ASP A 130 19.23 15.24 -25.77
N PRO A 131 18.37 16.23 -26.05
CA PRO A 131 16.93 16.00 -26.12
C PRO A 131 16.51 15.11 -27.31
N ALA A 132 17.37 14.90 -28.32
CA ALA A 132 17.11 14.00 -29.44
C ALA A 132 17.39 12.52 -29.09
N ALA A 133 18.35 12.28 -28.18
CA ALA A 133 18.71 10.96 -27.66
C ALA A 133 18.86 11.01 -26.12
N PRO A 134 17.76 11.25 -25.39
CA PRO A 134 17.82 11.59 -23.96
C PRO A 134 18.03 10.39 -23.05
N PHE A 135 17.80 9.17 -23.53
CA PHE A 135 17.90 7.95 -22.74
C PHE A 135 18.82 6.96 -23.45
N GLU A 136 19.94 6.64 -22.81
CA GLU A 136 20.76 5.49 -23.16
C GLU A 136 20.36 4.35 -22.21
N ILE A 137 19.83 3.27 -22.77
CA ILE A 137 19.31 2.13 -22.01
C ILE A 137 20.15 0.91 -22.37
N LEU A 138 20.89 0.42 -21.40
CA LEU A 138 21.74 -0.76 -21.53
C LEU A 138 21.09 -1.90 -20.74
N ARG A 139 20.66 -2.95 -21.45
CA ARG A 139 20.09 -4.15 -20.81
C ARG A 139 21.15 -4.88 -19.97
N ASP A 140 22.31 -5.12 -20.58
CA ASP A 140 23.40 -5.88 -19.97
C ASP A 140 24.69 -5.05 -19.96
N PRO A 141 24.77 -3.97 -19.17
CA PRO A 141 25.97 -3.14 -19.05
C PRO A 141 27.09 -3.87 -18.27
N TRP A 142 26.76 -4.99 -17.64
CA TRP A 142 27.63 -5.72 -16.73
C TRP A 142 28.42 -6.82 -17.47
N PRO A 143 29.74 -6.97 -17.20
CA PRO A 143 30.49 -8.11 -17.71
C PRO A 143 29.85 -9.45 -17.32
N ALA A 144 29.88 -10.42 -18.24
CA ALA A 144 29.39 -11.77 -17.95
C ALA A 144 30.13 -12.37 -16.73
N GLY A 145 29.37 -12.77 -15.70
CA GLY A 145 29.93 -13.33 -14.46
C GLY A 145 30.36 -12.30 -13.42
N THR A 146 30.00 -11.02 -13.57
CA THR A 146 30.10 -10.04 -12.48
C THR A 146 29.29 -10.56 -11.29
N PRO A 147 29.89 -10.78 -10.11
CA PRO A 147 29.13 -11.09 -8.90
C PRO A 147 28.10 -9.99 -8.71
N HIS A 148 26.83 -10.36 -8.60
CA HIS A 148 25.80 -9.42 -8.20
C HIS A 148 26.21 -8.91 -6.82
N ASP A 149 26.55 -7.62 -6.71
CA ASP A 149 26.70 -7.00 -5.39
C ASP A 149 25.35 -7.17 -4.71
N ASN A 150 25.26 -8.11 -3.76
CA ASN A 150 24.03 -8.38 -3.04
C ASN A 150 23.50 -7.06 -2.46
N HIS A 151 22.30 -6.67 -2.86
CA HIS A 151 21.58 -5.55 -2.28
C HIS A 151 20.72 -6.04 -1.12
N ALA A 152 20.76 -5.33 0.02
CA ALA A 152 19.95 -5.71 1.15
C ALA A 152 18.45 -5.73 0.79
N PRO A 153 17.65 -6.64 1.38
CA PRO A 153 16.21 -6.68 1.15
C PRO A 153 15.57 -5.32 1.46
N CYS A 154 14.56 -4.93 0.69
CA CYS A 154 13.65 -3.84 1.03
C CYS A 154 12.48 -4.40 1.83
N VAL A 155 12.11 -3.76 2.94
CA VAL A 155 11.09 -4.26 3.89
C VAL A 155 10.10 -3.17 4.22
N GLU A 156 8.81 -3.48 4.11
CA GLU A 156 7.71 -2.65 4.60
C GLU A 156 6.81 -3.50 5.52
N ALA A 157 6.61 -3.06 6.76
CA ALA A 157 5.80 -3.77 7.76
C ALA A 157 4.30 -3.40 7.70
N GLY A 158 3.91 -2.54 6.75
CA GLY A 158 2.57 -1.98 6.67
C GLY A 158 2.37 -0.71 7.53
N PRO A 159 1.21 -0.05 7.39
CA PRO A 159 0.90 1.21 8.07
C PRO A 159 0.41 0.99 9.51
N ASP A 160 0.70 1.94 10.41
CA ASP A 160 0.23 1.92 11.81
C ASP A 160 -1.29 1.70 11.94
N VAL A 161 -1.69 0.91 12.95
CA VAL A 161 -3.10 0.53 13.14
C VAL A 161 -3.55 0.66 14.60
N SER A 162 -4.87 0.70 14.79
CA SER A 162 -5.51 0.61 16.10
C SER A 162 -6.49 -0.56 16.12
N VAL A 163 -6.55 -1.29 17.23
CA VAL A 163 -7.41 -2.48 17.37
C VAL A 163 -8.02 -2.56 18.77
N ASP A 164 -9.27 -3.04 18.88
CA ASP A 164 -9.82 -3.43 20.18
C ASP A 164 -9.08 -4.66 20.71
N LEU A 165 -8.86 -4.74 22.02
CA LEU A 165 -8.17 -5.87 22.66
C LEU A 165 -8.74 -7.26 22.31
N THR A 166 -10.03 -7.36 22.02
CA THR A 166 -10.68 -8.62 21.62
C THR A 166 -10.49 -8.97 20.14
N GLY A 167 -10.02 -8.01 19.35
CA GLY A 167 -9.74 -8.16 17.93
C GLY A 167 -8.39 -8.81 17.64
N GLN A 168 -8.11 -8.89 16.34
CA GLN A 168 -6.85 -9.35 15.77
C GLN A 168 -6.42 -8.30 14.74
N VAL A 169 -5.11 -8.12 14.59
CA VAL A 169 -4.54 -7.34 13.48
C VAL A 169 -4.05 -8.32 12.43
N ASP A 170 -4.50 -8.16 11.20
CA ASP A 170 -3.91 -8.82 10.05
C ASP A 170 -2.71 -8.00 9.59
N LEU A 171 -1.56 -8.67 9.49
CA LEU A 171 -0.29 -8.08 9.09
C LEU A 171 -0.05 -8.43 7.62
N ASP A 172 0.11 -7.41 6.79
CA ASP A 172 0.42 -7.54 5.36
C ASP A 172 1.82 -6.97 5.10
N GLY A 173 2.83 -7.76 5.46
CA GLY A 173 4.22 -7.40 5.26
C GLY A 173 4.64 -7.55 3.81
N TRP A 174 5.51 -6.67 3.34
CA TRP A 174 6.05 -6.70 1.99
C TRP A 174 7.58 -6.72 2.03
N VAL A 175 8.18 -7.62 1.24
CA VAL A 175 9.63 -7.75 1.10
C VAL A 175 9.97 -7.95 -0.38
N VAL A 176 10.95 -7.19 -0.86
CA VAL A 176 11.56 -7.38 -2.19
C VAL A 176 13.06 -7.42 -2.04
N ASP A 177 13.68 -8.26 -2.85
CA ASP A 177 15.11 -8.57 -2.82
C ASP A 177 15.57 -8.94 -4.23
N ASP A 178 16.88 -8.85 -4.48
CA ASP A 178 17.47 -9.21 -5.78
C ASP A 178 17.65 -10.73 -5.97
N GLY A 179 17.33 -11.53 -4.94
CA GLY A 179 17.42 -12.98 -4.94
C GLY A 179 18.84 -13.51 -4.70
N VAL A 180 19.77 -12.64 -4.28
CA VAL A 180 21.18 -12.95 -4.05
C VAL A 180 21.49 -12.82 -2.55
N PRO A 181 22.24 -13.75 -1.94
CA PRO A 181 22.76 -15.00 -2.48
C PRO A 181 21.71 -16.11 -2.60
N GLY A 182 20.49 -15.88 -2.12
CA GLY A 182 19.45 -16.91 -2.10
C GLY A 182 18.11 -16.39 -1.60
N PRO A 183 17.19 -17.28 -1.18
CA PRO A 183 15.87 -16.87 -0.76
C PRO A 183 15.91 -16.08 0.56
N VAL A 184 15.06 -15.06 0.63
CA VAL A 184 14.92 -14.23 1.83
C VAL A 184 14.13 -14.95 2.91
N ALA A 185 14.69 -14.99 4.13
CA ALA A 185 14.00 -15.43 5.33
C ALA A 185 13.37 -14.23 6.03
N THR A 186 12.10 -14.35 6.42
CA THR A 186 11.33 -13.27 7.05
C THR A 186 10.90 -13.64 8.46
N SER A 187 10.84 -12.66 9.35
CA SER A 187 10.34 -12.88 10.70
C SER A 187 9.68 -11.65 11.31
N TRP A 188 8.52 -11.87 11.93
CA TRP A 188 7.80 -10.93 12.76
C TRP A 188 8.20 -11.09 14.23
N SER A 189 8.38 -9.95 14.91
CA SER A 189 8.69 -9.93 16.34
C SER A 189 8.09 -8.72 17.05
N LEU A 190 7.91 -8.85 18.36
CA LEU A 190 7.56 -7.74 19.24
C LEU A 190 8.84 -7.04 19.70
N LEU A 191 9.04 -5.79 19.29
CA LEU A 191 10.19 -4.99 19.71
C LEU A 191 9.96 -4.32 21.06
N SER A 192 8.75 -3.79 21.28
CA SER A 192 8.32 -3.25 22.58
C SER A 192 6.79 -3.24 22.69
N GLY A 193 6.23 -3.32 23.90
CA GLY A 193 4.78 -3.22 24.08
C GLY A 193 4.30 -3.34 25.53
N ALA A 194 3.04 -3.00 25.76
CA ALA A 194 2.40 -3.03 27.08
C ALA A 194 2.15 -4.46 27.64
N GLY A 195 2.24 -5.47 26.77
CA GLY A 195 1.98 -6.88 27.08
C GLY A 195 2.63 -7.81 26.05
N GLN A 196 2.05 -8.99 25.88
CA GLN A 196 2.48 -9.96 24.87
C GLN A 196 1.77 -9.72 23.53
N ALA A 197 2.46 -10.06 22.44
CA ALA A 197 1.92 -10.14 21.10
C ALA A 197 2.10 -11.57 20.59
N VAL A 198 1.00 -12.22 20.19
CA VAL A 198 1.01 -13.62 19.74
C VAL A 198 0.72 -13.65 18.26
N PHE A 199 1.74 -14.01 17.47
CA PHE A 199 1.65 -14.15 16.03
C PHE A 199 1.14 -15.55 15.66
N ALA A 200 0.25 -15.64 14.68
CA ALA A 200 -0.27 -16.92 14.17
C ALA A 200 0.83 -17.72 13.47
N ASP A 201 1.55 -17.07 12.56
CA ASP A 201 2.80 -17.56 11.98
C ASP A 201 3.80 -16.39 11.93
N PRO A 202 4.84 -16.36 12.77
CA PRO A 202 5.80 -15.28 12.77
C PRO A 202 6.75 -15.32 11.58
N GLN A 203 6.77 -16.33 10.72
CA GLN A 203 7.67 -16.39 9.55
C GLN A 203 6.98 -15.99 8.24
N ALA A 204 5.64 -16.00 8.20
CA ALA A 204 4.87 -15.59 7.03
C ALA A 204 4.81 -14.05 6.92
N LEU A 205 5.01 -13.52 5.72
CA LEU A 205 4.83 -12.09 5.41
C LEU A 205 3.42 -11.63 5.75
N GLN A 206 2.43 -12.40 5.31
CA GLN A 206 1.01 -12.25 5.61
C GLN A 206 0.65 -13.16 6.77
N THR A 207 0.31 -12.56 7.90
CA THR A 207 0.00 -13.29 9.13
C THR A 207 -0.96 -12.48 9.98
N SER A 208 -1.19 -12.92 11.21
CA SER A 208 -1.98 -12.13 12.14
C SER A 208 -1.41 -12.15 13.54
N VAL A 209 -1.75 -11.12 14.32
CA VAL A 209 -1.27 -10.93 15.68
C VAL A 209 -2.41 -10.56 16.62
N ARG A 210 -2.39 -11.14 17.83
CA ARG A 210 -3.30 -10.81 18.93
C ARG A 210 -2.52 -10.28 20.14
N PHE A 211 -3.19 -9.48 20.96
CA PHE A 211 -2.61 -8.82 22.13
C PHE A 211 -3.38 -9.17 23.40
N ASP A 212 -2.70 -9.15 24.54
CA ASP A 212 -3.28 -9.53 25.84
C ASP A 212 -3.57 -8.34 26.76
N ARG A 213 -3.07 -7.14 26.42
CA ARG A 213 -3.24 -5.92 27.20
C ARG A 213 -3.50 -4.71 26.30
N PRO A 214 -4.26 -3.71 26.78
CA PRO A 214 -4.35 -2.44 26.09
C PRO A 214 -3.05 -1.64 26.27
N GLY A 215 -2.71 -0.84 25.27
CA GLY A 215 -1.54 0.03 25.21
C GLY A 215 -0.87 0.02 23.84
N GLY A 216 0.21 0.79 23.72
CA GLY A 216 1.01 0.84 22.49
C GLY A 216 1.97 -0.35 22.36
N TYR A 217 2.09 -0.84 21.14
CA TYR A 217 3.01 -1.90 20.73
C TYR A 217 3.80 -1.43 19.50
N LEU A 218 5.06 -1.88 19.39
CA LEU A 218 5.91 -1.69 18.23
C LEU A 218 6.34 -3.08 17.73
N LEU A 219 5.83 -3.45 16.56
CA LEU A 219 6.16 -4.70 15.89
C LEU A 219 7.26 -4.46 14.86
N GLN A 220 8.05 -5.49 14.58
CA GLN A 220 9.11 -5.46 13.58
C GLN A 220 8.97 -6.64 12.63
N LEU A 221 9.03 -6.36 11.33
CA LEU A 221 9.30 -7.33 10.27
C LEU A 221 10.78 -7.25 9.91
N ALA A 222 11.49 -8.38 10.00
CA ALA A 222 12.87 -8.52 9.58
C ALA A 222 12.95 -9.40 8.34
N ALA A 223 13.85 -9.06 7.41
CA ALA A 223 14.13 -9.82 6.21
C ALA A 223 15.63 -10.00 6.03
N HIS A 224 16.06 -11.25 5.84
CA HIS A 224 17.47 -11.64 5.74
C HIS A 224 17.71 -12.53 4.51
N ASP A 225 18.55 -12.10 3.58
CA ASP A 225 18.84 -12.81 2.31
C ASP A 225 19.92 -13.91 2.43
N GLY A 226 20.57 -14.01 3.59
CA GLY A 226 21.71 -14.90 3.85
C GLY A 226 23.01 -14.18 4.16
N GLU A 227 23.09 -12.88 3.87
CA GLU A 227 24.24 -12.01 4.06
C GLU A 227 23.87 -10.64 4.64
N ARG A 228 22.73 -10.05 4.24
CA ARG A 228 22.25 -8.74 4.71
C ARG A 228 20.89 -8.86 5.41
N LEU A 229 20.64 -7.92 6.32
CA LEU A 229 19.44 -7.83 7.13
C LEU A 229 18.84 -6.43 7.01
N THR A 230 17.56 -6.35 6.70
CA THR A 230 16.77 -5.12 6.77
C THR A 230 15.54 -5.34 7.66
N THR A 231 15.05 -4.26 8.26
CA THR A 231 13.87 -4.30 9.13
C THR A 231 12.90 -3.17 8.83
N GLY A 232 11.60 -3.46 8.85
CA GLY A 232 10.52 -2.48 8.90
C GLY A 232 9.78 -2.56 10.24
N THR A 233 9.14 -1.47 10.65
CA THR A 233 8.38 -1.42 11.92
C THR A 233 6.97 -0.88 11.73
N LEU A 234 6.06 -1.36 12.56
CA LEU A 234 4.65 -1.00 12.59
C LEU A 234 4.23 -0.72 14.04
N ALA A 235 3.59 0.42 14.29
CA ALA A 235 2.98 0.70 15.59
C ALA A 235 1.53 0.20 15.64
N VAL A 236 1.16 -0.40 16.78
CA VAL A 236 -0.22 -0.84 17.06
C VAL A 236 -0.69 -0.22 18.35
N ASP A 237 -1.79 0.52 18.30
CA ASP A 237 -2.50 1.00 19.49
C ASP A 237 -3.64 0.04 19.84
N VAL A 238 -3.46 -0.73 20.92
CA VAL A 238 -4.46 -1.68 21.40
C VAL A 238 -5.33 -0.99 22.43
N TYR A 239 -6.60 -0.77 22.11
CA TYR A 239 -7.52 -0.08 23.01
C TYR A 239 -8.59 -1.00 23.57
N VAL A 240 -9.32 -0.45 24.53
CA VAL A 240 -10.53 -1.06 25.07
C VAL A 240 -11.71 -0.29 24.53
N GLY A 241 -12.45 -0.90 23.62
CA GLY A 241 -13.70 -0.37 23.11
C GLY A 241 -14.68 -0.12 24.25
N ALA A 242 -15.48 0.94 24.09
CA ALA A 242 -16.52 1.26 25.04
C ALA A 242 -17.54 0.09 25.10
N PRO A 243 -18.06 -0.25 26.29
CA PRO A 243 -19.14 -1.20 26.39
C PRO A 243 -20.37 -0.69 25.63
N THR A 244 -21.04 -1.56 24.91
CA THR A 244 -22.31 -1.25 24.23
C THR A 244 -23.48 -1.85 24.99
N LEU A 245 -24.55 -1.05 25.11
CA LEU A 245 -25.83 -1.42 25.69
C LEU A 245 -26.87 -1.42 24.58
N THR A 246 -27.57 -2.53 24.39
CA THR A 246 -28.71 -2.60 23.45
C THR A 246 -29.99 -2.94 24.20
N LEU A 247 -31.07 -2.27 23.81
CA LEU A 247 -32.44 -2.55 24.22
C LEU A 247 -33.14 -3.19 23.03
N ASP A 248 -33.64 -4.41 23.21
CA ASP A 248 -34.47 -5.05 22.18
C ASP A 248 -35.79 -4.27 22.02
N ASP A 249 -36.23 -4.03 20.78
CA ASP A 249 -37.52 -3.43 20.49
C ASP A 249 -38.65 -4.39 20.91
N VAL A 250 -39.70 -3.85 21.50
CA VAL A 250 -40.83 -4.67 21.96
C VAL A 250 -42.15 -3.98 21.62
N VAL A 251 -43.03 -4.75 20.99
CA VAL A 251 -44.42 -4.37 20.76
C VAL A 251 -45.26 -4.97 21.87
N VAL A 252 -46.07 -4.15 22.52
CA VAL A 252 -46.96 -4.54 23.63
C VAL A 252 -48.37 -4.04 23.33
N ASP A 253 -49.36 -4.90 23.52
CA ASP A 253 -50.76 -4.52 23.44
C ASP A 253 -51.16 -3.67 24.67
N GLU A 254 -52.02 -2.67 24.47
CA GLU A 254 -52.47 -1.79 25.56
C GLU A 254 -53.13 -2.61 26.69
N GLY A 255 -52.58 -2.50 27.91
CA GLY A 255 -53.06 -3.17 29.11
C GLY A 255 -52.21 -4.36 29.56
N ASP A 256 -51.28 -4.83 28.73
CA ASP A 256 -50.36 -5.91 29.05
C ASP A 256 -48.99 -5.42 29.54
N GLY A 257 -48.24 -6.30 30.20
CA GLY A 257 -46.90 -5.99 30.70
C GLY A 257 -45.81 -6.07 29.63
N ALA A 258 -44.95 -5.07 29.55
CA ALA A 258 -43.77 -5.06 28.67
C ALA A 258 -42.60 -5.86 29.26
N ARG A 259 -41.85 -6.58 28.41
CA ARG A 259 -40.57 -7.21 28.78
C ARG A 259 -39.49 -6.81 27.81
N PHE A 260 -38.42 -6.20 28.31
CA PHE A 260 -37.25 -5.83 27.50
C PHE A 260 -36.06 -6.71 27.87
N THR A 261 -35.25 -7.05 26.87
CA THR A 261 -33.93 -7.66 27.12
C THR A 261 -32.88 -6.58 26.97
N VAL A 262 -32.10 -6.38 28.03
CA VAL A 262 -30.90 -5.57 28.00
C VAL A 262 -29.72 -6.50 27.75
N ARG A 263 -28.95 -6.26 26.67
CA ARG A 263 -27.70 -6.98 26.44
C ARG A 263 -26.52 -6.03 26.60
N LEU A 264 -25.52 -6.48 27.35
CA LEU A 264 -24.22 -5.81 27.48
C LEU A 264 -23.19 -6.60 26.68
N PHE A 265 -22.45 -5.91 25.81
CA PHE A 265 -21.33 -6.48 25.08
C PHE A 265 -20.02 -5.82 25.50
N GLY A 266 -18.95 -6.62 25.56
CA GLY A 266 -17.60 -6.12 25.88
C GLY A 266 -17.39 -5.65 27.33
N GLY A 267 -18.28 -6.00 28.27
CA GLY A 267 -18.17 -5.60 29.67
C GLY A 267 -16.94 -6.20 30.37
N ARG A 268 -16.14 -5.36 31.06
CA ARG A 268 -14.84 -5.75 31.63
C ARG A 268 -14.78 -5.73 33.16
N GLY A 269 -15.78 -6.36 33.80
CA GLY A 269 -15.69 -6.78 35.21
C GLY A 269 -16.10 -5.76 36.28
N GLY A 270 -16.66 -4.60 35.90
CA GLY A 270 -17.38 -3.73 36.82
C GLY A 270 -18.84 -4.16 37.01
N ALA A 271 -19.43 -3.88 38.16
CA ALA A 271 -20.87 -4.06 38.35
C ALA A 271 -21.63 -3.15 37.38
N VAL A 272 -22.49 -3.74 36.55
CA VAL A 272 -23.44 -2.99 35.73
C VAL A 272 -24.78 -2.98 36.45
N SER A 273 -25.19 -1.81 36.93
CA SER A 273 -26.51 -1.59 37.51
C SER A 273 -27.46 -1.11 36.42
N VAL A 274 -28.61 -1.78 36.30
CA VAL A 274 -29.72 -1.32 35.45
C VAL A 274 -30.84 -0.90 36.38
N ASP A 275 -31.05 0.41 36.50
CA ASP A 275 -32.20 0.95 37.23
C ASP A 275 -33.40 0.98 36.28
N VAL A 276 -34.56 0.51 36.76
CA VAL A 276 -35.81 0.55 36.00
C VAL A 276 -36.86 1.33 36.76
N ALA A 277 -37.62 2.15 36.05
CA ALA A 277 -38.74 2.90 36.59
C ALA A 277 -39.89 2.91 35.57
N SER A 278 -41.11 2.78 36.07
CA SER A 278 -42.33 3.06 35.33
C SER A 278 -43.09 4.19 36.03
N ALA A 279 -43.96 4.90 35.31
CA ALA A 279 -44.70 6.04 35.86
C ALA A 279 -45.59 5.67 37.06
N ASP A 280 -46.05 4.42 37.13
CA ASP A 280 -46.86 3.87 38.21
C ASP A 280 -46.03 3.09 39.26
N GLY A 281 -44.70 3.00 39.10
CA GLY A 281 -43.80 2.28 40.01
C GLY A 281 -43.92 0.75 39.97
N SER A 282 -44.63 0.19 38.99
CA SER A 282 -44.78 -1.26 38.82
C SER A 282 -43.54 -1.97 38.27
N ALA A 283 -42.58 -1.24 37.67
CA ALA A 283 -41.35 -1.80 37.14
C ALA A 283 -40.55 -2.60 38.19
N ARG A 284 -39.93 -3.67 37.73
CA ARG A 284 -39.10 -4.58 38.55
C ARG A 284 -37.83 -4.89 37.75
N ALA A 285 -36.67 -4.55 38.31
CA ALA A 285 -35.41 -5.12 37.83
C ALA A 285 -35.35 -6.60 38.26
N PRO A 286 -34.68 -7.48 37.49
CA PRO A 286 -34.44 -8.86 37.90
C PRO A 286 -33.61 -8.96 39.19
#